data_AF-A0A3G3JY42-F1
#
_entry.id   AF-A0A3G3JY42-F1
#
_cell.length_a   1.000
_cell.length_b   1.000
_cell.length_c   1.000
_cell.angle_alpha   90.00
_cell.angle_beta   90.00
_cell.angle_gamma   90.00
#
_symmetry.space_group_name_H-M   'P 1'
#
loop_
_entity.id
_entity.type
_entity.pdbx_description
1 polymer ?
#
loop_
_entity_poly.entity_id
_entity_poly.type
_entity_poly.pdbx_seq_one_letter_code
_entity_poly.pdbx_strand_id
1 'polypeptide(L)'
;MTIGANSIANIGGRFFLIVEVEAKTTGVEIDPVFGVRTTGQQAAAFLRAGVRRTKFAISDPRPTSTTKVELKGVLFANGQIFKVFDVENAKMDISVLVRINRATAQRLIRNGTRIIKVYRKPF
;
A
#
# COMPACT_ATOMS: atom_id res chain seq x y z
N MET A 1 -15.16 -10.24 -6.28
CA MET A 1 -14.34 -9.57 -5.25
C MET A 1 -13.05 -10.33 -5.12
N THR A 2 -11.94 -9.64 -5.23
CA THR A 2 -10.57 -10.19 -5.23
C THR A 2 -9.69 -9.38 -4.27
N ILE A 3 -8.53 -9.94 -3.94
CA ILE A 3 -7.43 -9.18 -3.37
C ILE A 3 -6.50 -8.81 -4.52
N GLY A 4 -6.28 -7.52 -4.74
CA GLY A 4 -5.30 -7.02 -5.71
C GLY A 4 -3.90 -7.01 -5.12
N ALA A 5 -3.18 -5.89 -5.30
CA ALA A 5 -1.88 -5.64 -4.70
C ALA A 5 -1.85 -6.00 -3.20
N ASN A 6 -0.98 -6.95 -2.82
CA ASN A 6 -0.74 -7.29 -1.42
C ASN A 6 0.74 -7.48 -1.13
N SER A 7 1.18 -6.95 0.02
CA SER A 7 2.59 -7.03 0.41
C SER A 7 2.84 -6.84 1.90
N ILE A 8 3.94 -7.38 2.41
CA ILE A 8 4.43 -7.18 3.77
C ILE A 8 5.48 -6.06 3.80
N ALA A 9 5.15 -4.98 4.51
CA ALA A 9 6.02 -3.86 4.79
C ALA A 9 6.66 -4.00 6.18
N ASN A 10 7.96 -3.71 6.29
CA ASN A 10 8.62 -3.48 7.58
C ASN A 10 8.91 -1.98 7.70
N ILE A 11 8.22 -1.31 8.63
CA ILE A 11 8.29 0.14 8.83
C ILE A 11 8.72 0.41 10.27
N GLY A 12 9.99 0.82 10.44
CA GLY A 12 10.56 1.11 11.76
C GLY A 12 10.51 -0.07 12.73
N GLY A 13 10.78 -1.29 12.25
CA GLY A 13 10.78 -2.50 13.08
C GLY A 13 9.39 -3.09 13.37
N ARG A 14 8.34 -2.55 12.75
CA ARG A 14 6.98 -3.10 12.84
C ARG A 14 6.52 -3.59 11.48
N PHE A 15 5.76 -4.69 11.46
CA PHE A 15 5.26 -5.29 10.23
C PHE A 15 3.82 -4.87 9.94
N PHE A 16 3.54 -4.67 8.66
CA PHE A 16 2.23 -4.30 8.15
C PHE A 16 1.94 -5.08 6.87
N LEU A 17 0.77 -5.71 6.78
CA LEU A 17 0.21 -6.17 5.52
C LEU A 17 -0.46 -4.97 4.85
N ILE A 18 0.02 -4.57 3.69
CA ILE A 18 -0.63 -3.59 2.81
C ILE A 18 -1.46 -4.39 1.82
N VAL A 19 -2.73 -4.08 1.71
CA VAL A 19 -3.67 -4.85 0.88
C VAL A 19 -4.66 -3.93 0.20
N GLU A 20 -4.86 -4.18 -1.10
CA GLU A 20 -5.94 -3.66 -1.90
C GLU A 20 -7.07 -4.68 -1.99
N VAL A 21 -8.29 -4.22 -1.72
CA VAL A 21 -9.50 -5.01 -2.01
C VAL A 21 -10.08 -4.49 -3.30
N GLU A 22 -10.37 -5.39 -4.23
CA GLU A 22 -10.96 -5.05 -5.51
C GLU A 22 -12.36 -5.65 -5.62
N ALA A 23 -13.35 -4.79 -5.79
CA ALA A 23 -14.70 -5.18 -6.14
C ALA A 23 -15.17 -4.33 -7.31
N LYS A 24 -15.25 -4.97 -8.48
CA LYS A 24 -15.64 -4.33 -9.74
C LYS A 24 -16.80 -5.10 -10.37
N THR A 25 -17.81 -4.34 -10.81
CA THR A 25 -18.93 -4.81 -11.63
C THR A 25 -19.40 -3.66 -12.53
N THR A 26 -20.36 -3.88 -13.41
CA THR A 26 -20.87 -2.86 -14.33
C THR A 26 -21.32 -1.62 -13.56
N GLY A 27 -20.66 -0.48 -13.81
CA GLY A 27 -20.98 0.82 -13.21
C GLY A 27 -20.50 1.03 -11.77
N VAL A 28 -19.79 0.06 -11.16
CA VAL A 28 -19.32 0.15 -9.77
C VAL A 28 -17.90 -0.39 -9.64
N GLU A 29 -17.03 0.41 -9.03
CA GLU A 29 -15.66 0.04 -8.70
C GLU A 29 -15.31 0.49 -7.28
N ILE A 30 -14.84 -0.46 -6.46
CA ILE A 30 -14.44 -0.27 -5.07
C ILE A 30 -13.03 -0.87 -4.94
N ASP A 31 -12.06 -0.02 -4.63
CA ASP A 31 -10.63 -0.34 -4.65
C ASP A 31 -9.85 0.18 -3.41
N PRO A 32 -10.36 0.02 -2.17
CA PRO A 32 -9.69 0.59 -1.00
C PRO A 32 -8.37 -0.13 -0.71
N VAL A 33 -7.35 0.67 -0.43
CA VAL A 33 -6.10 0.19 0.18
C VAL A 33 -6.14 0.42 1.70
N PHE A 34 -5.73 -0.58 2.46
CA PHE A 34 -5.52 -0.47 3.91
C PHE A 34 -4.26 -1.18 4.37
N GLY A 35 -3.73 -0.73 5.50
CA GLY A 35 -2.69 -1.44 6.24
C GLY A 35 -3.29 -2.26 7.38
N VAL A 36 -2.74 -3.43 7.64
CA VAL A 36 -3.05 -4.24 8.82
C VAL A 36 -1.74 -4.46 9.58
N ARG A 37 -1.66 -3.99 10.83
CA ARG A 37 -0.48 -4.26 11.66
C ARG A 37 -0.42 -5.76 11.95
N THR A 38 0.74 -6.37 11.80
CA THR A 38 0.98 -7.79 12.09
C THR A 38 2.12 -7.96 13.10
N THR A 39 2.18 -9.12 13.76
CA THR A 39 3.38 -9.55 14.47
C THR A 39 4.47 -9.97 13.47
N GLY A 40 5.71 -10.13 13.95
CA GLY A 40 6.80 -10.69 13.15
C GLY A 40 6.52 -12.13 12.70
N GLN A 41 5.90 -12.94 13.56
CA GLN A 41 5.53 -14.32 13.24
C GLN A 41 4.46 -14.39 12.15
N GLN A 42 3.43 -13.54 12.23
CA GLN A 42 2.39 -13.45 11.18
C GLN A 42 2.98 -12.99 9.85
N ALA A 43 3.82 -11.95 9.88
CA ALA A 43 4.51 -11.47 8.68
C ALA A 43 5.37 -12.57 8.04
N ALA A 44 6.14 -13.31 8.84
CA ALA A 44 6.93 -14.43 8.36
C ALA A 44 6.06 -15.56 7.76
N ALA A 45 4.90 -15.84 8.36
CA ALA A 45 3.96 -16.82 7.82
C ALA A 45 3.42 -16.40 6.45
N PHE A 46 3.00 -15.14 6.29
CA PHE A 46 2.53 -14.62 4.99
C PHE A 46 3.62 -14.64 3.92
N LEU A 47 4.86 -14.25 4.26
CA LEU A 47 5.99 -14.30 3.33
C LEU A 47 6.27 -15.74 2.86
N ARG A 48 6.18 -16.74 3.76
CA ARG A 48 6.31 -18.16 3.39
C ARG A 48 5.16 -18.66 2.52
N ALA A 49 3.98 -18.10 2.69
CA ALA A 49 2.81 -18.39 1.86
C ALA A 49 2.85 -17.68 0.49
N GLY A 50 3.92 -16.94 0.17
CA GLY A 50 4.12 -16.30 -1.13
C GLY A 50 3.70 -14.84 -1.21
N VAL A 51 3.22 -14.23 -0.12
CA VAL A 51 2.97 -12.77 -0.09
C VAL A 51 4.29 -12.04 -0.29
N ARG A 52 4.32 -11.06 -1.20
CA ARG A 52 5.54 -10.34 -1.55
C ARG A 52 5.95 -9.36 -0.46
N ARG A 53 7.22 -8.96 -0.46
CA ARG A 53 7.67 -7.79 0.33
C ARG A 53 7.26 -6.51 -0.38
N THR A 54 6.86 -5.51 0.41
CA THR A 54 6.57 -4.18 -0.13
C THR A 54 7.84 -3.55 -0.70
N LYS A 55 7.72 -2.92 -1.87
CA LYS A 55 8.81 -2.16 -2.46
C LYS A 55 8.82 -0.74 -1.88
N PHE A 56 9.96 -0.35 -1.32
CA PHE A 56 10.20 1.04 -0.93
C PHE A 56 11.00 1.74 -2.03
N ALA A 57 10.52 2.89 -2.48
CA ALA A 57 11.19 3.68 -3.51
C ALA A 57 11.56 5.07 -2.98
N ILE A 58 12.65 5.63 -3.52
CA ILE A 58 13.15 6.96 -3.17
C ILE A 58 12.32 8.05 -3.88
N SER A 59 11.79 7.73 -5.05
CA SER A 59 10.99 8.62 -5.89
C SER A 59 9.71 7.93 -6.34
N ASP A 60 8.77 8.74 -6.81
CA ASP A 60 7.50 8.25 -7.35
C ASP A 60 7.73 7.34 -8.55
N PRO A 61 7.07 6.18 -8.61
CA PRO A 61 7.03 5.39 -9.83
C PRO A 61 6.41 6.24 -10.96
N ARG A 62 6.91 6.06 -12.17
CA ARG A 62 6.40 6.75 -13.36
C ARG A 62 5.66 5.74 -14.23
N PRO A 63 4.47 6.08 -14.76
CA PRO A 63 3.80 5.22 -15.72
C PRO A 63 4.65 5.10 -16.99
N THR A 64 4.51 3.96 -17.66
CA THR A 64 5.09 3.70 -18.98
C THR A 64 4.00 3.16 -19.90
N SER A 65 4.31 2.86 -21.16
CA SER A 65 3.36 2.23 -22.09
C SER A 65 2.86 0.86 -21.62
N THR A 66 3.57 0.21 -20.70
CA THR A 66 3.26 -1.14 -20.20
C THR A 66 3.03 -1.19 -18.69
N THR A 67 3.19 -0.07 -17.98
CA THR A 67 3.08 -0.01 -16.52
C THR A 67 2.13 1.10 -16.12
N LYS A 68 1.04 0.70 -15.44
CA LYS A 68 0.12 1.62 -14.79
C LYS A 68 0.66 1.97 -13.41
N VAL A 69 0.41 3.21 -13.01
CA VAL A 69 0.80 3.72 -11.69
C VAL A 69 -0.36 4.56 -11.19
N GLU A 70 -0.92 4.18 -10.05
CA GLU A 70 -2.01 4.90 -9.40
C GLU A 70 -1.64 5.28 -7.97
N LEU A 71 -1.81 6.55 -7.61
CA LEU A 71 -1.67 6.99 -6.22
C LEU A 71 -2.94 6.63 -5.44
N LYS A 72 -2.87 5.57 -4.63
CA LYS A 72 -4.00 5.09 -3.82
C LYS A 72 -4.22 5.92 -2.55
N GLY A 73 -3.17 6.51 -2.00
CA GLY A 73 -3.31 7.41 -0.84
C GLY A 73 -2.04 7.68 -0.04
N VAL A 74 -2.24 8.26 1.14
CA VAL A 74 -1.18 8.52 2.13
C VAL A 74 -1.33 7.58 3.33
N LEU A 75 -0.27 6.84 3.63
CA LEU A 75 -0.17 5.92 4.77
C LEU A 75 0.65 6.55 5.90
N PHE A 76 0.09 6.52 7.12
CA PHE A 76 0.80 6.87 8.35
C PHE A 76 1.08 5.58 9.14
N ALA A 77 2.33 5.17 9.22
CA ALA A 77 2.72 3.93 9.87
C ALA A 77 3.99 4.12 10.71
N ASN A 78 3.88 3.81 12.00
CA ASN A 78 5.00 3.82 12.95
C ASN A 78 5.85 5.12 12.91
N GLY A 79 5.18 6.28 12.94
CA GLY A 79 5.83 7.60 12.91
C GLY A 79 6.39 8.01 11.55
N GLN A 80 6.22 7.18 10.51
CA GLN A 80 6.62 7.47 9.14
C GLN A 80 5.39 7.69 8.25
N ILE A 81 5.58 8.45 7.16
CA ILE A 81 4.52 8.83 6.24
C ILE A 81 4.93 8.43 4.82
N PHE A 82 4.02 7.81 4.08
CA PHE A 82 4.29 7.31 2.73
C PHE A 82 3.17 7.70 1.78
N LYS A 83 3.51 7.98 0.53
CA LYS A 83 2.59 7.75 -0.59
C LYS A 83 2.55 6.26 -0.88
N VAL A 84 1.36 5.73 -1.12
CA VAL A 84 1.17 4.35 -1.55
C VAL A 84 0.69 4.37 -2.98
N PHE A 85 1.50 3.80 -3.86
CA PHE A 85 1.16 3.60 -5.25
C PHE A 85 0.79 2.15 -5.47
N ASP A 86 -0.29 1.92 -6.18
CA ASP A 86 -0.47 0.66 -6.90
C ASP A 86 0.29 0.74 -8.23
N VAL A 87 1.06 -0.30 -8.54
CA VAL A 87 1.90 -0.39 -9.73
C VAL A 87 1.68 -1.73 -10.40
N GLU A 88 0.99 -1.66 -11.54
CA GLU A 88 0.51 -2.82 -12.28
C GLU A 88 1.16 -2.89 -13.67
N ASN A 89 1.64 -4.08 -14.05
CA ASN A 89 1.97 -4.48 -15.42
C ASN A 89 1.64 -5.96 -15.64
N ALA A 90 1.88 -6.48 -16.84
CA ALA A 90 1.54 -7.87 -17.21
C ALA A 90 2.14 -8.99 -16.32
N LYS A 91 3.14 -8.69 -15.47
CA LYS A 91 3.81 -9.67 -14.59
C LYS A 91 3.80 -9.26 -13.11
N MET A 92 3.30 -8.08 -12.79
CA MET A 92 3.49 -7.46 -11.49
C MET A 92 2.27 -6.64 -11.11
N ASP A 93 1.77 -6.91 -9.93
CA ASP A 93 0.76 -6.12 -9.23
C ASP A 93 1.28 -5.97 -7.79
N ILE A 94 1.75 -4.76 -7.44
CA ILE A 94 2.37 -4.49 -6.14
C ILE A 94 2.10 -3.08 -5.62
N SER A 95 2.09 -2.97 -4.29
CA SER A 95 2.18 -1.67 -3.63
C SER A 95 3.63 -1.17 -3.56
N VAL A 96 3.86 0.07 -3.99
CA VAL A 96 5.11 0.81 -3.83
C VAL A 96 4.93 1.94 -2.83
N LEU A 97 5.78 1.97 -1.80
CA LEU A 97 5.77 3.00 -0.77
C LEU A 97 6.90 4.01 -0.99
N VAL A 98 6.54 5.29 -1.10
CA VAL A 98 7.50 6.40 -1.21
C VAL A 98 7.41 7.25 0.04
N ARG A 99 8.50 7.33 0.81
CA ARG A 99 8.53 8.08 2.05
C ARG A 99 8.42 9.57 1.77
N ILE A 100 7.57 10.27 2.52
CA ILE A 100 7.36 11.72 2.43
C ILE A 100 7.38 12.38 3.80
N ASN A 101 7.50 13.70 3.81
CA ASN A 101 7.38 14.50 5.02
C ASN A 101 5.92 14.91 5.29
N ARG A 102 5.67 15.48 6.48
CA ARG A 102 4.33 15.90 6.93
C ARG A 102 3.74 17.00 6.05
N ALA A 103 4.54 17.96 5.58
CA ALA A 103 4.07 19.06 4.76
C ALA A 103 3.53 18.56 3.41
N THR A 104 4.26 17.64 2.76
CA THR A 104 3.82 16.98 1.53
C THR A 104 2.54 16.17 1.75
N ALA A 105 2.46 15.42 2.85
CA ALA A 105 1.28 14.63 3.20
C ALA A 105 0.04 15.51 3.37
N GLN A 106 0.17 16.61 4.12
CA GLN A 106 -0.92 17.58 4.34
C GLN A 106 -1.37 18.22 3.03
N ARG A 107 -0.44 18.56 2.12
CA ARG A 107 -0.79 19.11 0.81
C ARG A 107 -1.60 18.11 -0.02
N LEU A 108 -1.19 16.84 -0.05
CA LEU A 108 -1.91 15.79 -0.77
C LEU A 108 -3.32 15.58 -0.21
N ILE A 109 -3.45 15.50 1.12
CA ILE A 109 -4.73 15.30 1.80
C ILE A 109 -5.67 16.49 1.54
N ARG A 110 -5.17 17.73 1.60
CA ARG A 110 -5.96 18.92 1.24
C ARG A 110 -6.45 18.90 -0.21
N ASN A 111 -5.67 18.29 -1.10
CA ASN A 111 -6.03 18.12 -2.51
C ASN A 111 -6.87 16.85 -2.77
N GLY A 112 -7.43 16.23 -1.73
CA GLY A 112 -8.36 15.11 -1.84
C GLY A 112 -7.72 13.71 -1.87
N THR A 113 -6.40 13.60 -1.68
CA THR A 113 -5.76 12.27 -1.57
C THR A 113 -6.25 11.54 -0.32
N ARG A 114 -6.68 10.29 -0.50
CA ARG A 114 -7.21 9.43 0.57
C ARG A 114 -6.16 9.18 1.66
N ILE A 115 -6.61 9.10 2.93
CA ILE A 115 -5.79 8.60 4.03
C ILE A 115 -6.00 7.08 4.13
N ILE A 116 -4.91 6.33 3.99
CA ILE A 116 -4.92 4.86 4.12
C ILE A 116 -4.99 4.52 5.61
N LYS A 117 -6.07 3.83 5.98
CA LYS A 117 -6.29 3.40 7.37
C LYS A 117 -5.37 2.23 7.71
N VAL A 118 -4.86 2.23 8.94
CA VAL A 118 -4.13 1.10 9.53
C VAL A 118 -4.98 0.44 10.59
N TYR A 119 -5.42 -0.78 10.34
CA TYR A 119 -6.11 -1.61 11.32
C TYR A 119 -5.10 -2.23 12.28
N ARG A 120 -5.43 -2.19 13.57
CA ARG A 120 -4.60 -2.73 14.65
C ARG A 120 -5.47 -3.70 15.46
N LYS A 121 -5.08 -4.96 15.49
CA LYS A 121 -5.66 -5.92 16.45
C LYS A 121 -4.76 -5.95 17.69
N PRO A 122 -5.30 -6.06 18.91
CA PRO A 122 -4.53 -6.50 20.06
C PRO A 122 -3.95 -7.89 19.74
N PHE A 123 -2.67 -8.08 20.04
CA PHE A 123 -1.97 -9.36 19.90
C PHE A 123 -1.43 -9.75 21.26
#